data_AF-A0A0A8J1J7-F1
#
_entry.id   AF-A0A0A8J1J7-F1
#
_cell.length_a   1.000
_cell.length_b   1.000
_cell.length_c   1.000
_cell.angle_alpha   90.00
_cell.angle_beta   90.00
_cell.angle_gamma   90.00
#
_symmetry.space_group_name_H-M   'P 1'
#
loop_
_entity.id
_entity.type
_entity.pdbx_description
1 polymer ?
#
loop_
_entity_poly.entity_id
_entity_poly.type
_entity_poly.pdbx_seq_one_letter_code
_entity_poly.pdbx_strand_id
1 'polypeptide(L)' 'YICERHFQKVLNRSLFTGLRSITHFGRPPFEPFFNSLQEVHPQ' A
#
# COMPACT_ATOMS: atom_id res chain seq x y z
N TYR A 1 -2.21 9.82 -11.59
CA TYR A 1 -3.36 8.90 -11.51
C TYR A 1 -4.64 9.73 -11.29
N ILE A 2 -5.30 10.14 -12.39
CA ILE A 2 -6.47 11.05 -12.35
C ILE A 2 -7.64 10.41 -11.58
N CYS A 3 -7.87 9.12 -11.78
CA CYS A 3 -8.97 8.41 -11.15
C CYS A 3 -8.73 8.12 -9.64
N GLU A 4 -7.49 7.82 -9.23
CA GLU A 4 -7.14 7.54 -7.81
C GLU A 4 -7.47 8.71 -6.91
N ARG A 5 -7.07 9.93 -7.30
CA ARG A 5 -7.33 11.13 -6.50
C ARG A 5 -8.82 11.41 -6.36
N HIS A 6 -9.60 11.15 -7.39
CA HIS A 6 -11.05 11.31 -7.35
C HIS A 6 -11.68 10.27 -6.41
N PHE A 7 -11.30 9.00 -6.56
CA PHE A 7 -11.84 7.90 -5.76
C PHE A 7 -11.43 7.96 -4.30
N GLN A 8 -10.18 8.34 -4.00
CA GLN A 8 -9.72 8.59 -2.64
C GLN A 8 -10.54 9.70 -1.97
N LYS A 9 -10.84 10.80 -2.68
CA LYS A 9 -11.65 11.89 -2.12
C LYS A 9 -13.11 11.50 -1.85
N VAL A 10 -13.70 10.67 -2.70
CA VAL A 10 -15.13 10.29 -2.60
C VAL A 10 -15.34 9.10 -1.66
N LEU A 11 -14.48 8.09 -1.72
CA LEU A 11 -14.65 6.81 -1.02
C LEU A 11 -13.67 6.60 0.14
N ASN A 12 -12.73 7.54 0.34
CA ASN A 12 -11.64 7.41 1.32
C ASN A 12 -10.88 6.09 1.18
N ARG A 13 -10.79 5.55 -0.04
CA ARG A 13 -10.13 4.29 -0.36
C ARG A 13 -9.30 4.43 -1.63
N SER A 14 -8.19 3.70 -1.68
CA SER A 14 -7.38 3.56 -2.88
C SER A 14 -8.11 2.71 -3.92
N LEU A 15 -8.11 3.11 -5.21
CA LEU A 15 -8.67 2.27 -6.29
C LEU A 15 -7.90 0.98 -6.48
N PHE A 16 -6.60 1.00 -6.21
CA PHE A 16 -5.74 -0.12 -6.51
C PHE A 16 -5.78 -1.22 -5.46
N THR A 17 -5.93 -0.84 -4.18
CA THR A 17 -5.91 -1.80 -3.05
C THR A 17 -7.26 -1.91 -2.35
N GLY A 18 -8.20 -0.98 -2.59
CA GLY A 18 -9.48 -0.91 -1.88
C GLY A 18 -9.36 -0.52 -0.40
N LEU A 19 -8.15 -0.26 0.09
CA LEU A 19 -7.87 0.08 1.49
C LEU A 19 -8.01 1.59 1.73
N ARG A 20 -8.30 1.98 2.98
CA ARG A 20 -8.31 3.39 3.42
C ARG A 20 -6.89 3.93 3.54
N SER A 21 -6.23 4.16 2.41
CA SER A 21 -4.87 4.68 2.34
C SER A 21 -4.77 5.81 1.31
N ILE A 22 -4.06 6.87 1.68
CA ILE A 22 -3.75 8.03 0.80
C ILE A 22 -2.64 7.66 -0.20
N THR A 23 -1.78 6.72 0.16
CA THR A 23 -0.72 6.21 -0.71
C THR A 23 -1.03 4.77 -1.13
N HIS A 24 -0.75 4.43 -2.39
CA HIS A 24 -0.91 3.08 -2.95
C HIS A 24 -0.22 2.01 -2.07
N PHE A 25 0.98 2.36 -1.63
CA PHE A 25 1.68 1.73 -0.54
C PHE A 25 1.58 2.72 0.62
N GLY A 26 0.58 2.57 1.50
CA GLY A 26 0.71 3.09 2.87
C GLY A 26 2.09 2.72 3.39
N ARG A 27 2.72 3.51 4.29
CA ARG A 27 4.02 3.14 4.88
C ARG A 27 3.93 1.66 5.30
N PRO A 28 4.52 0.71 4.55
CA PRO A 28 4.30 -0.67 4.85
C PRO A 28 4.90 -0.92 6.24
N PRO A 29 4.41 -1.90 6.99
CA PRO A 29 5.09 -2.32 8.20
C PRO A 29 6.43 -2.90 7.74
N PHE A 30 7.45 -2.03 7.67
CA PHE A 30 8.74 -2.33 7.05
C PHE A 30 9.45 -3.45 7.78
N GLU A 31 9.31 -3.51 9.10
CA GLU A 31 9.91 -4.55 9.93
C GLU A 31 9.42 -5.97 9.54
N PRO A 32 8.12 -6.30 9.57
CA PRO A 32 7.67 -7.61 9.11
C PRO A 32 7.89 -7.83 7.61
N PHE A 33 7.82 -6.77 6.78
CA PHE A 33 8.12 -6.88 5.35
C PHE A 33 9.58 -7.30 5.09
N PHE A 34 10.54 -6.69 5.77
CA PHE A 34 11.95 -7.02 5.63
C PHE A 34 12.29 -8.39 6.23
N ASN A 35 11.65 -8.76 7.34
CA ASN A 35 11.79 -10.10 7.90
C ASN A 35 11.33 -11.17 6.90
N SER A 36 10.13 -11.02 6.31
CA SER A 36 9.64 -11.96 5.29
C SER A 36 10.52 -11.98 4.04
N LEU A 37 11.09 -10.84 3.63
CA LEU A 37 12.05 -10.81 2.52
C LEU A 37 13.33 -11.58 2.83
N GLN A 38 13.87 -11.48 4.05
CA GLN A 38 15.04 -12.24 4.47
C GLN A 38 14.77 -13.74 4.52
N GLU A 39 13.55 -14.16 4.90
CA GLU A 39 13.15 -15.57 4.87
C GLU A 39 13.09 -16.15 3.45
N VAL A 40 12.60 -15.36 2.48
CA VAL A 40 12.44 -15.79 1.08
C VAL A 40 13.76 -15.69 0.29
N HIS A 41 14.62 -14.74 0.65
CA HIS A 41 15.90 -14.49 -0.03
C HIS A 41 17.07 -14.42 0.96
N PRO A 42 17.49 -15.56 1.53
CA PRO A 42 18.75 -15.64 2.27
C PRO A 42 19.94 -15.57 1.28
N GLN A 43 20.52 -14.37 1.14
CA GLN A 43 21.73 -13.98 0.37
C GLN A 43 21.61 -13.92 -1.16
#